data_AF-A0A368FJ51-F1
#
_entry.id   AF-A0A368FJ51-F1
#
_cell.length_a   1.000
_cell.length_b   1.000
_cell.length_c   1.000
_cell.angle_alpha   90.00
_cell.angle_beta   90.00
_cell.angle_gamma   90.00
#
_symmetry.space_group_name_H-M   'P 1'
#
loop_
_entity.id
_entity.type
_entity.pdbx_description
1 polymer ?
#
loop_
_entity_poly.entity_id
_entity_poly.type
_entity_poly.pdbx_seq_one_letter_code
_entity_poly.pdbx_strand_id
1 'polypeptide(L)'
;MTENTAQFKPEMFHYFSLNDLNKDNKLDGNEIGKALWHSHGDQQAPLMTDDEIAEIVDAALKDMDLNGDGYVDYTEYASKML
;
A
#
# COMPACT_ATOMS: atom_id res chain seq x y z
N MET A 1 16.06 -14.58 25.51
CA MET A 1 16.24 -13.75 24.31
C MET A 1 15.25 -14.29 23.29
N THR A 2 14.05 -13.72 23.24
CA THR A 2 13.04 -14.15 22.27
C THR A 2 13.37 -13.46 20.96
N GLU A 3 13.83 -14.23 19.98
CA GLU A 3 13.94 -13.77 18.60
C GLU A 3 12.53 -13.40 18.15
N ASN A 4 12.28 -12.10 17.97
CA ASN A 4 11.10 -11.59 17.31
C ASN A 4 11.29 -11.88 15.81
N THR A 5 11.10 -13.14 15.42
CA THR A 5 11.07 -13.50 14.01
C THR A 5 9.82 -12.84 13.44
N ALA A 6 10.01 -11.79 12.65
CA ALA A 6 8.96 -11.21 11.82
C ALA A 6 8.33 -12.37 11.03
N GLN A 7 7.17 -12.82 11.50
CA GLN A 7 6.53 -14.01 10.97
C GLN A 7 6.04 -13.64 9.56
N PHE A 8 6.54 -14.35 8.55
CA PHE A 8 6.02 -14.23 7.20
C PHE A 8 4.52 -14.52 7.24
N LYS A 9 3.71 -13.51 6.87
CA LYS A 9 2.25 -13.58 6.80
C LYS A 9 1.86 -13.69 5.32
N PRO A 10 1.52 -14.89 4.81
CA PRO A 10 1.17 -15.09 3.39
C PRO A 10 0.05 -14.17 2.91
N GLU A 11 -0.87 -13.81 3.80
CA GLU A 11 -1.94 -12.84 3.56
C GLU A 11 -1.40 -11.44 3.21
N MET A 12 -0.35 -10.98 3.88
CA MET A 12 0.26 -9.66 3.61
C MET A 12 0.92 -9.64 2.24
N PHE A 13 1.63 -10.71 1.90
CA PHE A 13 2.21 -10.89 0.57
C PHE A 13 1.12 -10.95 -0.51
N HIS A 14 0.02 -11.65 -0.24
CA HIS A 14 -1.10 -11.71 -1.17
C HIS A 14 -1.72 -10.33 -1.44
N TYR A 15 -1.99 -9.53 -0.40
CA TYR A 15 -2.51 -8.16 -0.56
C TYR A 15 -1.52 -7.23 -1.27
N PHE A 16 -0.23 -7.37 -0.98
CA PHE A 16 0.81 -6.63 -1.69
C PHE A 16 0.78 -6.97 -3.19
N SER A 17 0.87 -8.27 -3.53
CA SER A 17 0.87 -8.73 -4.93
C SER A 17 -0.43 -8.45 -5.68
N LEU A 18 -1.56 -8.28 -4.98
CA LEU A 18 -2.84 -7.93 -5.61
C LEU A 18 -2.84 -6.49 -6.12
N ASN A 19 -2.11 -5.59 -5.47
CA ASN A 19 -2.03 -4.18 -5.81
C ASN A 19 -0.82 -3.83 -6.68
N ASP A 20 0.21 -4.68 -6.72
CA ASP A 20 1.33 -4.61 -7.67
C ASP A 20 0.86 -5.04 -9.08
N LEU A 21 0.37 -4.07 -9.85
CA LEU A 21 -0.26 -4.30 -11.16
C LEU A 21 0.79 -4.52 -12.24
N ASN A 22 1.95 -3.88 -12.11
CA ASN A 22 3.02 -3.93 -13.10
C ASN A 22 4.02 -5.08 -12.84
N LYS A 23 3.97 -5.71 -11.65
CA LYS A 23 4.78 -6.84 -11.18
C LYS A 23 6.27 -6.53 -10.99
N ASP A 24 6.61 -5.32 -10.57
CA ASP A 24 7.98 -4.92 -10.24
C ASP A 24 8.35 -5.15 -8.77
N ASN A 25 7.42 -5.66 -7.96
CA ASN A 25 7.54 -5.86 -6.51
C ASN A 25 7.66 -4.55 -5.72
N LYS A 26 7.12 -3.47 -6.24
CA LYS A 26 6.94 -2.17 -5.59
C LYS A 26 5.48 -1.74 -5.75
N LEU A 27 5.04 -0.82 -4.89
CA LEU A 27 3.76 -0.14 -5.05
C LEU A 27 4.03 1.34 -5.34
N ASP A 28 3.59 1.80 -6.51
CA ASP A 28 3.60 3.22 -6.86
C ASP A 28 2.32 3.95 -6.42
N GLY A 29 2.31 5.28 -6.51
CA GLY A 29 1.15 6.09 -6.11
C GLY A 29 -0.14 5.76 -6.90
N ASN A 30 -0.05 5.32 -8.14
CA ASN A 30 -1.21 4.92 -8.94
C ASN A 30 -1.77 3.58 -8.46
N GLU A 31 -0.90 2.65 -8.10
CA GLU A 31 -1.26 1.34 -7.53
C GLU A 31 -1.91 1.51 -6.16
N ILE A 32 -1.35 2.36 -5.30
CA ILE A 32 -1.93 2.75 -4.00
C ILE A 32 -3.31 3.40 -4.20
N GLY A 33 -3.43 4.37 -5.10
CA GLY A 33 -4.70 5.04 -5.40
C GLY A 33 -5.79 4.08 -5.89
N LYS A 34 -5.43 3.13 -6.76
CA LYS A 34 -6.36 2.09 -7.24
C LYS A 34 -6.78 1.12 -6.14
N ALA A 35 -5.87 0.73 -5.26
CA ALA A 35 -6.17 -0.12 -4.11
C ALA A 35 -7.25 0.50 -3.21
N LEU A 36 -7.13 1.81 -2.96
CA LEU A 36 -8.09 2.59 -2.17
C LEU A 36 -9.47 2.64 -2.84
N TRP A 37 -9.52 2.87 -4.15
CA TRP A 37 -10.78 2.83 -4.91
C TRP A 37 -11.46 1.46 -4.88
N HIS A 38 -10.70 0.38 -5.06
CA HIS A 38 -11.27 -0.97 -5.03
C HIS A 38 -11.79 -1.39 -3.65
N SER A 39 -11.20 -0.86 -2.56
CA SER A 39 -11.72 -1.08 -1.21
C SER A 39 -13.02 -0.33 -0.91
N HIS A 40 -13.36 0.71 -1.69
CA HIS A 40 -14.58 1.51 -1.58
C HIS A 40 -15.70 1.04 -2.53
N GLY A 41 -15.68 -0.24 -2.92
CA GLY A 41 -16.59 -0.84 -3.91
C GLY A 41 -18.06 -1.03 -3.49
N ASP A 42 -18.49 -0.52 -2.33
CA ASP A 42 -19.93 -0.39 -2.07
C ASP A 42 -20.46 0.84 -2.81
N GLN A 43 -21.42 0.62 -3.70
CA GLN A 43 -21.95 1.53 -4.72
C GLN A 43 -22.63 2.84 -4.19
N GLN A 44 -22.33 3.24 -2.95
CA GLN A 44 -22.88 4.39 -2.24
C GLN A 44 -21.81 5.32 -1.66
N ALA A 45 -20.51 5.00 -1.77
CA ALA A 45 -19.46 5.95 -1.40
C ALA A 45 -19.42 7.11 -2.41
N PRO A 46 -19.30 8.37 -1.96
CA PRO A 46 -19.05 9.50 -2.85
C PRO A 46 -17.83 9.21 -3.72
N LEU A 47 -17.93 9.48 -5.02
CA LEU A 47 -16.78 9.48 -5.90
C LEU A 47 -15.80 10.53 -5.37
N MET A 48 -14.67 10.07 -4.82
CA MET A 48 -13.58 10.95 -4.42
C MET A 48 -13.05 11.67 -5.65
N THR A 49 -12.72 12.94 -5.49
CA THR A 49 -12.04 13.74 -6.51
C THR A 49 -10.58 13.30 -6.65
N ASP A 50 -9.98 13.56 -7.81
CA ASP A 50 -8.57 13.27 -8.06
C ASP A 50 -7.65 13.92 -7.02
N ASP A 51 -7.98 15.14 -6.56
CA ASP A 51 -7.24 15.86 -5.52
C ASP A 51 -7.31 15.14 -4.16
N GLU A 52 -8.48 14.67 -3.75
CA GLU A 52 -8.63 13.92 -2.49
C GLU A 52 -7.87 12.58 -2.53
N ILE A 53 -7.83 11.93 -3.69
CA ILE A 53 -7.06 10.70 -3.87
C ILE A 53 -5.57 11.00 -3.80
N ALA A 54 -5.11 12.07 -4.43
CA ALA A 54 -3.72 12.52 -4.35
C ALA A 54 -3.33 12.79 -2.90
N GLU A 55 -4.16 13.46 -2.10
CA GLU A 55 -3.89 13.70 -0.68
C GLU A 55 -3.75 12.40 0.13
N ILE A 56 -4.57 11.39 -0.14
CA ILE A 56 -4.46 10.08 0.55
C ILE A 56 -3.21 9.33 0.10
N VAL A 57 -2.90 9.34 -1.19
CA VAL A 57 -1.69 8.72 -1.74
C VAL A 57 -0.45 9.37 -1.14
N ASP A 58 -0.40 10.70 -1.08
CA ASP A 58 0.70 11.46 -0.47
C ASP A 58 0.85 11.11 1.02
N ALA A 59 -0.27 10.96 1.74
CA ALA A 59 -0.24 10.55 3.15
C ALA A 59 0.28 9.12 3.33
N ALA A 60 -0.11 8.18 2.45
CA ALA A 60 0.34 6.80 2.48
C ALA A 60 1.85 6.70 2.18
N LEU A 61 2.32 7.35 1.11
CA LEU A 61 3.73 7.39 0.76
C LEU A 61 4.55 8.02 1.88
N LYS A 62 4.12 9.15 2.43
CA LYS A 62 4.83 9.78 3.56
C LYS A 62 4.98 8.86 4.78
N ASP A 63 4.03 7.98 5.03
CA ASP A 63 4.10 7.06 6.15
C ASP A 63 4.94 5.81 5.86
N MET A 64 4.90 5.32 4.62
CA MET A 64 5.40 3.99 4.25
C MET A 64 6.69 4.00 3.42
N ASP A 65 6.91 5.01 2.58
CA ASP A 65 8.15 5.19 1.80
C ASP A 65 9.24 5.74 2.72
N LEU A 66 9.99 4.83 3.36
CA LEU A 66 10.99 5.17 4.37
C LEU A 66 12.29 5.66 3.75
N ASN A 67 12.55 5.27 2.50
CA ASN A 67 13.78 5.58 1.80
C ASN A 67 13.65 6.81 0.85
N GLY A 68 12.43 7.22 0.54
CA GLY A 68 12.11 8.39 -0.29
C GLY A 68 12.29 8.15 -1.79
N ASP A 69 12.20 6.91 -2.27
CA ASP A 69 12.33 6.57 -3.70
C ASP A 69 11.02 6.74 -4.50
N GLY A 70 9.92 7.06 -3.81
CA GLY A 70 8.59 7.23 -4.40
C GLY A 70 7.81 5.92 -4.54
N TYR A 71 8.31 4.84 -3.95
CA TYR A 71 7.68 3.53 -3.95
C TYR A 71 7.54 2.98 -2.54
N VAL A 72 6.67 1.98 -2.39
CA VAL A 72 6.63 1.15 -1.18
C VAL A 72 7.02 -0.27 -1.57
N ASP A 73 8.18 -0.73 -1.11
CA ASP A 73 8.58 -2.12 -1.27
C ASP A 73 7.97 -3.03 -0.19
N TYR A 74 8.10 -4.36 -0.37
CA TYR A 74 7.53 -5.32 0.58
C TYR A 74 8.09 -5.18 2.00
N THR A 75 9.35 -4.77 2.16
CA THR A 75 9.97 -4.61 3.48
C THR A 75 9.41 -3.38 4.20
N GLU A 76 9.22 -2.28 3.48
CA GLU A 76 8.55 -1.07 3.95
C GLU A 76 7.09 -1.36 4.32
N TYR A 77 6.35 -2.04 3.45
CA TYR A 77 4.97 -2.47 3.68
C TYR A 77 4.84 -3.36 4.92
N ALA A 78 5.71 -4.36 5.08
CA ALA A 78 5.67 -5.28 6.22
C ALA A 78 6.05 -4.61 7.54
N SER A 79 6.94 -3.61 7.51
CA SER A 79 7.43 -2.92 8.71
C SER A 79 6.31 -2.19 9.47
N LYS A 80 5.25 -1.76 8.78
CA LYS A 80 4.11 -1.03 9.35
C LYS A 80 2.95 -1.92 9.81
N MET A 81 2.94 -3.18 9.40
CA MET A 81 1.86 -4.15 9.65
C MET A 81 2.23 -5.21 10.72
N LEU A 82 3.39 -5.03 11.34
CA LEU A 82 3.93 -5.78 12.48
C LEU A 82 4.09 -4.85 13.68
#